data_AF-A0A9E1MRH9-F1
#
_entry.id   AF-A0A9E1MRH9-F1
#
_cell.length_a   1.000
_cell.length_b   1.000
_cell.length_c   1.000
_cell.angle_alpha   90.00
_cell.angle_beta   90.00
_cell.angle_gamma   90.00
#
_symmetry.space_group_name_H-M   'P 1'
#
loop_
_entity.id
_entity.type
_entity.pdbx_description
1 polymer ?
#
loop_
_entity_poly.entity_id
_entity_poly.type
_entity_poly.pdbx_seq_one_letter_code
_entity_poly.pdbx_strand_id
1 'polypeptide(L)'
;MSTDSYNYFGRYETYLDEKLLPFVKCGGYVYIAIPGMVRDCHDSLPSELLLSWTPEQLDYMHDVSYWTDMVSKCRGAKVLTVEQMQSNEEVWADWLAQDNEYAVGDRRSMDAGAGKYLNFIKIVLQKNDFAFWGIVQITLSGISITIQFAYADYAYYFREKTRAHRSVPPCS
;
A
#
# COMPACT_ATOMS: atom_id res chain seq x y z
N MET A 1 -1.89 -11.33 7.61
CA MET A 1 -3.13 -10.54 7.48
C MET A 1 -2.97 -9.30 8.33
N SER A 2 -3.31 -8.12 7.81
CA SER A 2 -3.37 -6.85 8.54
C SER A 2 -4.81 -6.35 8.47
N THR A 3 -5.37 -6.01 9.63
CA THR A 3 -6.71 -5.47 9.78
C THR A 3 -6.58 -4.11 10.44
N ASP A 4 -7.20 -3.09 9.86
CA ASP A 4 -7.36 -1.74 10.43
C ASP A 4 -6.07 -1.11 10.99
N SER A 5 -4.97 -1.27 10.24
CA SER A 5 -3.66 -0.81 10.70
C SER A 5 -2.70 -0.44 9.57
N TYR A 6 -2.82 -1.08 8.41
CA TYR A 6 -1.91 -0.82 7.30
C TYR A 6 -1.97 0.64 6.83
N ASN A 7 -3.11 1.32 6.95
CA ASN A 7 -3.27 2.72 6.57
C ASN A 7 -2.39 3.71 7.36
N TYR A 8 -1.92 3.34 8.55
CA TYR A 8 -0.98 4.18 9.31
C TYR A 8 0.44 4.17 8.74
N PHE A 9 0.83 3.10 8.04
CA PHE A 9 2.21 2.88 7.60
C PHE A 9 2.37 2.73 6.08
N GLY A 10 1.38 2.12 5.44
CA GLY A 10 1.34 1.79 4.01
C GLY A 10 1.19 3.00 3.08
N ARG A 11 1.05 4.21 3.65
CA ARG A 11 1.08 5.49 2.92
C ARG A 11 2.50 5.88 2.50
N TYR A 12 3.52 5.24 3.04
CA TYR A 12 4.89 5.37 2.54
C TYR A 12 5.15 4.35 1.43
N GLU A 13 5.51 4.83 0.23
CA GLU A 13 5.65 4.01 -0.97
C GLU A 13 6.62 2.82 -0.81
N THR A 14 7.64 2.98 0.04
CA THR A 14 8.66 1.95 0.28
C THR A 14 8.32 0.99 1.42
N TYR A 15 7.30 1.27 2.23
CA TYR A 15 6.99 0.48 3.43
C TYR A 15 6.73 -0.99 3.11
N LEU A 16 5.96 -1.25 2.05
CA LEU A 16 5.62 -2.61 1.65
C LEU A 16 6.88 -3.43 1.32
N ASP A 17 7.78 -2.87 0.50
CA ASP A 17 9.02 -3.54 0.08
C ASP A 17 10.04 -3.66 1.23
N GLU A 18 10.24 -2.60 2.02
CA GLU A 18 11.32 -2.54 3.01
C GLU A 18 10.95 -3.13 4.38
N LYS A 19 9.68 -3.05 4.78
CA LYS A 19 9.26 -3.34 6.15
C LYS A 19 8.33 -4.53 6.26
N LEU A 20 7.47 -4.77 5.26
CA LEU A 20 6.52 -5.88 5.32
C LEU A 20 7.00 -7.12 4.57
N LEU A 21 7.35 -6.98 3.29
CA LEU A 21 7.70 -8.10 2.44
C LEU A 21 8.93 -8.91 2.87
N PRO A 22 9.96 -8.39 3.55
CA PRO A 22 11.08 -9.20 4.02
C PRO A 22 10.65 -10.37 4.91
N PHE A 23 9.53 -10.24 5.63
CA PHE A 23 9.01 -11.25 6.55
C PHE A 23 7.99 -12.20 5.93
N VAL A 24 7.61 -11.97 4.67
CA VAL A 24 6.67 -12.84 3.93
C VAL A 24 7.49 -13.88 3.15
N LYS A 25 7.04 -15.14 3.14
CA LYS A 25 7.67 -16.19 2.30
C LYS A 25 7.45 -15.88 0.81
N CYS A 26 8.38 -16.28 -0.06
CA CYS A 26 8.17 -16.24 -1.51
C CYS A 26 6.86 -16.96 -1.88
N GLY A 27 6.07 -16.38 -2.77
CA GLY A 27 4.74 -16.88 -3.15
C GLY A 27 3.66 -16.68 -2.08
N GLY A 28 4.04 -16.17 -0.90
CA GLY A 28 3.14 -15.92 0.22
C GLY A 28 2.20 -14.75 -0.04
N TYR A 29 1.02 -14.81 0.58
CA TYR A 29 -0.02 -13.80 0.42
C TYR A 29 -0.03 -12.79 1.56
N VAL A 30 -0.29 -11.54 1.20
CA VAL A 30 -0.59 -10.45 2.13
C VAL A 30 -2.03 -10.02 1.91
N TYR A 31 -2.84 -10.15 2.95
CA TYR A 31 -4.22 -9.68 3.00
C TYR A 31 -4.26 -8.45 3.91
N ILE A 32 -4.75 -7.34 3.39
CA ILE A 32 -4.93 -6.08 4.12
C ILE A 32 -6.40 -5.70 4.01
N ALA A 33 -7.02 -5.38 5.14
CA ALA A 33 -8.34 -4.78 5.22
C ALA A 33 -8.21 -3.48 6.03
N ILE A 34 -8.57 -2.35 5.44
CA ILE A 34 -8.41 -1.02 6.04
C ILE A 34 -9.65 -0.15 5.80
N PRO A 35 -9.93 0.82 6.68
CA PRO A 35 -10.93 1.83 6.43
C PRO A 35 -10.48 2.69 5.24
N GLY A 36 -11.46 3.20 4.50
CA GLY A 36 -11.25 3.99 3.30
C GLY A 36 -12.49 4.77 2.91
N MET A 37 -12.42 5.42 1.76
CA MET A 37 -13.54 6.20 1.22
C MET A 37 -14.12 5.50 -0.01
N VAL A 38 -15.43 5.68 -0.23
CA VAL A 38 -16.10 5.26 -1.48
C VAL A 38 -15.49 5.99 -2.67
N ARG A 39 -15.18 7.28 -2.49
CA ARG A 39 -14.43 8.14 -3.39
C ARG A 39 -13.63 9.11 -2.54
N ASP A 40 -12.38 9.36 -2.92
CA ASP A 40 -11.55 10.32 -2.21
C ASP A 40 -12.19 11.72 -2.28
N CYS A 41 -12.37 12.34 -1.11
CA CYS A 41 -13.02 13.65 -0.97
C CYS A 41 -12.13 14.67 -0.24
N HIS A 42 -10.81 14.45 -0.14
CA HIS A 42 -9.91 15.34 0.60
C HIS A 42 -9.87 16.77 0.04
N ASP A 43 -10.10 16.96 -1.26
CA ASP A 43 -10.20 18.28 -1.88
C ASP A 43 -11.41 19.10 -1.40
N SER A 44 -12.45 18.41 -0.90
CA SER A 44 -13.69 19.04 -0.42
C SER A 44 -14.40 18.12 0.57
N LEU A 45 -13.90 18.11 1.82
CA LEU A 45 -14.44 17.25 2.87
C LEU A 45 -15.89 17.66 3.24
N PRO A 46 -16.86 16.74 3.14
CA PRO A 46 -18.24 16.95 3.58
C PRO A 46 -18.31 17.33 5.06
N SER A 47 -19.19 18.28 5.40
CA SER A 47 -19.35 18.74 6.79
C SER A 47 -19.82 17.65 7.73
N GLU A 48 -20.55 16.64 7.21
CA GLU A 48 -21.02 15.50 8.01
C GLU A 48 -19.84 14.68 8.56
N LEU A 49 -18.75 14.52 7.81
CA LEU A 49 -17.55 13.80 8.26
C LEU A 49 -16.82 14.56 9.38
N LEU A 50 -16.83 15.89 9.31
CA LEU A 50 -16.12 16.77 10.24
C LEU A 50 -16.78 16.90 11.63
N LEU A 51 -17.92 16.23 11.86
CA LEU A 51 -18.58 16.19 13.16
C LEU A 51 -17.84 15.29 14.17
N SER A 52 -17.15 14.25 13.67
CA SER A 52 -16.43 13.26 14.47
C SER A 52 -14.94 13.22 14.16
N TRP A 53 -14.51 13.49 12.92
CA TRP A 53 -13.12 13.39 12.50
C TRP A 53 -12.53 14.73 12.07
N THR A 54 -11.27 14.96 12.41
CA THR A 54 -10.50 16.09 11.86
C THR A 54 -9.97 15.74 10.46
N PRO A 55 -9.63 16.74 9.62
CA PRO A 55 -9.00 16.49 8.32
C PRO A 55 -7.74 15.62 8.43
N GLU A 56 -6.95 15.79 9.49
CA GLU A 56 -5.73 15.00 9.73
C GLU A 56 -6.04 13.53 10.06
N GLN A 57 -7.17 13.25 10.72
CA GLN A 57 -7.62 11.87 10.96
C GLN A 57 -8.15 11.23 9.67
N LEU A 58 -8.81 12.01 8.81
CA LEU A 58 -9.34 11.55 7.52
C LEU A 58 -8.22 11.27 6.51
N ASP A 59 -7.06 11.91 6.62
CA ASP A 59 -5.85 11.69 5.79
C ASP A 59 -5.29 10.25 5.87
N TYR A 60 -5.81 9.43 6.79
CA TYR A 60 -5.50 7.99 6.87
C TYR A 60 -6.51 7.12 6.13
N MET A 61 -7.54 7.67 5.51
CA MET A 61 -8.60 6.95 4.82
C MET A 61 -8.75 7.44 3.38
N HIS A 62 -8.17 6.71 2.44
CA HIS A 62 -8.28 7.02 1.01
C HIS A 62 -9.13 6.01 0.27
N ASP A 63 -9.42 6.28 -1.00
CA ASP A 63 -10.19 5.40 -1.86
C ASP A 63 -9.34 4.31 -2.54
N VAL A 64 -10.02 3.45 -3.31
CA VAL A 64 -9.39 2.37 -4.08
C VAL A 64 -8.37 2.88 -5.09
N SER A 65 -8.57 4.06 -5.68
CA SER A 65 -7.67 4.60 -6.69
C SER A 65 -6.32 4.96 -6.05
N TYR A 66 -6.35 5.67 -4.93
CA TYR A 66 -5.16 5.98 -4.16
C TYR A 66 -4.41 4.71 -3.73
N TRP A 67 -5.13 3.75 -3.14
CA TRP A 67 -4.50 2.53 -2.66
C TRP A 67 -3.92 1.67 -3.78
N THR A 68 -4.58 1.65 -4.95
CA THR A 68 -4.06 0.99 -6.14
C THR A 68 -2.75 1.61 -6.60
N ASP A 69 -2.68 2.95 -6.71
CA ASP A 69 -1.44 3.65 -7.04
C ASP A 69 -0.33 3.34 -6.02
N MET A 70 -0.63 3.46 -4.73
CA MET A 70 0.32 3.19 -3.66
C MET A 70 0.92 1.79 -3.70
N VAL A 71 0.08 0.75 -3.80
CA VAL A 71 0.59 -0.63 -3.81
C VAL A 71 1.17 -1.04 -5.16
N SER A 72 0.85 -0.34 -6.25
CA SER A 72 1.46 -0.60 -7.57
C SER A 72 2.95 -0.24 -7.63
N LYS A 73 3.42 0.63 -6.73
CA LYS A 73 4.83 1.05 -6.62
C LYS A 73 5.72 -0.03 -6.03
N CYS A 74 5.12 -1.00 -5.34
CA CYS A 74 5.81 -2.15 -4.77
C CYS A 74 6.35 -3.06 -5.88
N ARG A 75 7.62 -3.45 -5.73
CA ARG A 75 8.30 -4.31 -6.70
C ARG A 75 8.38 -5.76 -6.24
N GLY A 76 8.36 -5.99 -4.93
CA GLY A 76 8.51 -7.32 -4.34
C GLY A 76 7.24 -8.17 -4.36
N ALA A 77 6.10 -7.62 -4.78
CA ALA A 77 4.84 -8.32 -4.83
C ALA A 77 4.00 -7.97 -6.07
N LYS A 78 3.15 -8.90 -6.46
CA LYS A 78 2.08 -8.71 -7.43
C LYS A 78 0.81 -8.29 -6.72
N VAL A 79 0.18 -7.22 -7.18
CA VAL A 79 -1.17 -6.81 -6.78
C VAL A 79 -2.18 -7.75 -7.42
N LEU A 80 -2.96 -8.45 -6.60
CA LEU A 80 -4.02 -9.35 -7.08
C LEU A 80 -5.38 -8.67 -7.09
N THR A 81 -5.69 -7.87 -6.07
CA THR A 81 -6.92 -7.07 -6.03
C THR A 81 -6.75 -5.87 -5.10
N VAL A 82 -7.43 -4.78 -5.43
CA VAL A 82 -7.70 -3.62 -4.57
C VAL A 82 -9.15 -3.24 -4.82
N GLU A 83 -10.02 -3.47 -3.83
CA GLU A 83 -11.47 -3.37 -4.03
C GLU A 83 -12.16 -2.86 -2.76
N GLN A 84 -13.30 -2.21 -2.95
CA GLN A 84 -14.24 -1.91 -1.89
C GLN A 84 -14.90 -3.20 -1.36
N MET A 85 -15.10 -3.29 -0.06
CA MET A 85 -15.81 -4.40 0.58
C MET A 85 -17.33 -4.20 0.46
N GLN A 86 -18.07 -5.30 0.35
CA GLN A 86 -19.53 -5.27 0.20
C GLN A 86 -20.25 -5.14 1.56
N SER A 87 -19.69 -5.71 2.63
CA SER A 87 -20.27 -5.68 3.99
C SER A 87 -19.93 -4.40 4.76
N ASN A 88 -20.12 -3.23 4.15
CA ASN A 88 -19.77 -1.95 4.78
C ASN A 88 -20.71 -1.61 5.94
N GLU A 89 -22.02 -1.65 5.70
CA GLU A 89 -23.03 -1.23 6.68
C GLU A 89 -23.05 -2.11 7.93
N GLU A 90 -22.91 -3.42 7.77
CA GLU A 90 -22.87 -4.37 8.90
C GLU A 90 -21.65 -4.14 9.80
N VAL A 91 -20.46 -3.95 9.20
CA VAL A 91 -19.22 -3.72 9.97
C VAL A 91 -19.27 -2.38 10.71
N TRP A 92 -19.83 -1.34 10.08
CA TRP A 92 -20.06 -0.06 10.76
C TRP A 92 -21.08 -0.18 11.88
N ALA A 93 -22.17 -0.94 11.69
CA ALA A 93 -23.17 -1.17 12.73
C ALA A 93 -22.57 -1.89 13.95
N ASP A 94 -21.77 -2.93 13.72
CA ASP A 94 -21.08 -3.67 14.78
C ASP A 94 -20.08 -2.78 15.55
N TRP A 95 -19.36 -1.91 14.84
CA TRP A 95 -18.45 -0.92 15.44
C TRP A 95 -19.21 0.08 16.32
N LEU A 96 -20.26 0.71 15.78
CA LEU A 96 -21.03 1.74 16.48
C LEU A 96 -21.80 1.21 17.69
N ALA A 97 -22.07 -0.10 17.74
CA ALA A 97 -22.68 -0.77 18.89
C ALA A 97 -21.73 -0.90 20.10
N GLN A 98 -20.42 -0.70 19.92
CA GLN A 98 -19.45 -0.75 21.02
C GLN A 98 -19.49 0.52 21.88
N ASP A 99 -19.24 0.39 23.18
CA ASP A 99 -19.07 1.51 24.12
C ASP A 99 -17.63 2.06 24.17
N ASN A 100 -16.87 1.85 23.09
CA ASN A 100 -15.54 2.42 22.91
C ASN A 100 -15.66 3.93 22.65
N GLU A 101 -14.81 4.75 23.30
CA GLU A 101 -14.79 6.21 23.12
C GLU A 101 -14.71 6.64 21.64
N TYR A 102 -13.96 5.89 20.82
CA TYR A 102 -13.87 6.14 19.38
C TYR A 102 -15.21 5.84 18.67
N ALA A 103 -15.80 4.67 18.93
CA ALA A 103 -17.08 4.28 18.36
C ALA A 103 -18.22 5.24 18.76
N VAL A 104 -18.23 5.68 20.02
CA VAL A 104 -19.19 6.69 20.51
C VAL A 104 -18.96 8.04 19.82
N GLY A 105 -17.70 8.43 19.63
CA GLY A 105 -17.32 9.65 18.91
C GLY A 105 -17.82 9.66 17.47
N ASP A 106 -17.73 8.53 16.77
CA ASP A 106 -18.08 8.36 15.35
C ASP A 106 -19.59 8.43 15.08
N ARG A 107 -20.44 8.14 16.09
CA ARG A 107 -21.91 8.18 15.96
C ARG A 107 -22.42 9.50 15.41
N ARG A 108 -21.83 10.64 15.79
CA ARG A 108 -22.28 11.98 15.34
C ARG A 108 -22.18 12.15 13.82
N SER A 109 -21.04 11.79 13.23
CA SER A 109 -20.87 11.82 11.78
C SER A 109 -21.76 10.77 11.10
N MET A 110 -21.86 9.57 11.67
CA MET A 110 -22.63 8.48 11.07
C MET A 110 -24.13 8.79 11.05
N ASP A 111 -24.69 9.32 12.14
CA ASP A 111 -26.09 9.77 12.24
C ASP A 111 -26.40 10.94 11.30
N ALA A 112 -25.40 11.77 11.00
CA ALA A 112 -25.50 12.84 10.01
C ALA A 112 -25.44 12.33 8.55
N GLY A 113 -25.23 11.03 8.34
CA GLY A 113 -25.18 10.43 7.01
C GLY A 113 -23.78 10.39 6.38
N ALA A 114 -22.71 10.51 7.17
CA ALA A 114 -21.34 10.39 6.68
C ALA A 114 -21.01 8.97 6.15
N GLY A 115 -21.75 7.95 6.57
CA GLY A 115 -21.53 6.56 6.14
C GLY A 115 -21.56 6.34 4.62
N LYS A 116 -22.26 7.20 3.86
CA LYS A 116 -22.29 7.16 2.39
C LYS A 116 -20.92 7.46 1.73
N TYR A 117 -20.00 8.08 2.47
CA TYR A 117 -18.65 8.40 2.01
C TYR A 117 -17.60 7.38 2.44
N LEU A 118 -17.91 6.56 3.46
CA LEU A 118 -16.97 5.64 4.08
C LEU A 118 -17.15 4.23 3.52
N ASN A 119 -16.05 3.51 3.36
CA ASN A 119 -16.04 2.08 3.04
C ASN A 119 -14.85 1.38 3.69
N PHE A 120 -14.78 0.07 3.59
CA PHE A 120 -13.56 -0.70 3.81
C PHE A 120 -12.96 -1.12 2.49
N ILE A 121 -11.64 -1.13 2.42
CA ILE A 121 -10.87 -1.54 1.25
C ILE A 121 -10.12 -2.82 1.60
N LYS A 122 -10.29 -3.83 0.75
CA LYS A 122 -9.47 -5.03 0.77
C LYS A 122 -8.36 -4.92 -0.27
N ILE A 123 -7.14 -5.25 0.12
CA ILE A 123 -5.98 -5.36 -0.75
C ILE A 123 -5.42 -6.77 -0.59
N VAL A 124 -5.21 -7.45 -1.71
CA VAL A 124 -4.55 -8.75 -1.74
C VAL A 124 -3.33 -8.67 -2.62
N LEU A 125 -2.19 -9.04 -2.05
CA LEU A 125 -0.89 -9.07 -2.71
C LEU A 125 -0.31 -10.47 -2.60
N GLN A 126 0.50 -10.85 -3.57
CA GLN A 126 1.31 -12.07 -3.50
C GLN A 126 2.78 -11.69 -3.66
N LYS A 127 3.62 -12.06 -2.69
CA LYS A 127 5.07 -11.86 -2.78
C LYS A 127 5.61 -12.66 -3.96
N ASN A 128 6.42 -12.01 -4.78
CA ASN A 128 7.00 -12.62 -5.96
C ASN A 128 7.85 -13.84 -5.57
N ASP A 129 7.80 -14.89 -6.39
CA ASP A 129 8.58 -16.12 -6.17
C ASP A 129 10.08 -15.92 -6.40
N PHE A 130 10.46 -14.81 -7.03
CA PHE A 130 11.81 -14.57 -7.48
C PHE A 130 12.61 -13.74 -6.47
N ALA A 131 13.50 -14.42 -5.75
CA ALA A 131 14.88 -13.97 -5.83
C ALA A 131 15.27 -14.10 -7.32
N PHE A 132 15.32 -13.00 -8.07
CA PHE A 132 15.78 -13.06 -9.45
C PHE A 132 17.24 -13.54 -9.39
N TRP A 133 17.48 -14.81 -9.71
CA TRP A 133 18.82 -15.34 -9.88
C TRP A 133 19.24 -15.00 -11.30
N GLY A 134 20.03 -13.94 -11.44
CA GLY A 134 20.77 -13.71 -12.67
C GLY A 134 21.81 -14.80 -12.83
N ILE A 135 21.81 -15.46 -13.98
CA ILE A 135 22.90 -16.34 -14.39
C ILE A 135 23.62 -15.62 -15.52
N VAL A 136 24.88 -15.25 -15.30
CA VAL A 136 25.77 -14.85 -16.39
C VAL A 136 26.78 -15.95 -16.61
N GLN A 137 26.84 -16.40 -17.86
CA GLN A 137 27.90 -17.27 -18.34
C GLN A 137 28.94 -16.43 -19.07
N ILE A 138 30.19 -16.55 -18.63
CA ILE A 138 31.34 -15.94 -19.29
C ILE A 138 32.20 -17.08 -19.83
N THR A 139 32.47 -17.06 -21.13
CA THR A 139 33.40 -18.00 -21.77
C THR A 139 34.64 -17.24 -22.24
N LEU A 140 35.80 -17.61 -21.70
CA LEU A 140 37.10 -17.06 -22.08
C LEU A 140 38.08 -18.20 -22.34
N SER A 141 38.68 -18.23 -23.52
CA SER A 141 39.73 -19.20 -23.91
C SER A 141 39.36 -20.67 -23.65
N GLY A 142 38.09 -21.04 -23.87
CA GLY A 142 37.61 -22.42 -23.69
C GLY A 142 37.20 -22.80 -22.27
N ILE A 143 37.32 -21.91 -21.28
CA ILE A 143 36.80 -22.10 -19.92
C ILE A 143 35.48 -21.35 -19.79
N SER A 144 34.44 -22.04 -19.31
CA SER A 144 33.14 -21.43 -19.02
C SER A 144 32.96 -21.28 -17.51
N ILE A 145 32.70 -20.05 -17.06
CA ILE A 145 32.39 -19.72 -15.67
C ILE A 145 30.92 -19.33 -15.59
N THR A 146 30.17 -19.97 -14.70
CA THR A 146 28.78 -19.62 -14.41
C THR A 146 28.73 -18.84 -13.10
N ILE A 147 28.30 -17.58 -13.17
CA ILE A 147 28.13 -16.74 -11.99
C ILE A 147 26.63 -16.63 -11.72
N GLN A 148 26.22 -17.06 -10.53
CA GLN A 148 24.87 -16.87 -10.01
C GLN A 148 24.87 -15.64 -9.10
N PHE A 149 23.95 -14.71 -9.32
CA PHE A 149 23.75 -13.56 -8.44
C PHE A 149 22.27 -13.33 -8.19
N ALA A 150 21.93 -13.05 -6.93
CA ALA A 150 20.60 -12.60 -6.57
C ALA A 150 20.47 -11.09 -6.85
N TYR A 151 19.49 -10.69 -7.66
CA TYR A 151 19.20 -9.29 -8.00
C TYR A 151 18.55 -8.48 -6.86
N ALA A 152 18.49 -9.01 -5.64
CA ALA A 152 17.88 -8.30 -4.53
C ALA A 152 18.50 -6.90 -4.30
N ASP A 153 19.78 -6.70 -4.66
CA ASP A 153 20.50 -5.44 -4.38
C ASP A 153 20.93 -4.62 -5.62
N TYR A 154 20.98 -5.18 -6.84
CA TYR A 154 21.58 -4.48 -7.99
C TYR A 154 20.67 -3.42 -8.65
N ALA A 155 19.34 -3.61 -8.61
CA ALA A 155 18.40 -2.63 -9.15
C ALA A 155 18.33 -1.33 -8.32
N TYR A 156 18.68 -1.41 -7.03
CA TYR A 156 18.86 -0.25 -6.15
C TYR A 156 20.11 0.53 -6.57
N TYR A 157 21.25 -0.17 -6.71
CA TYR A 157 22.56 0.46 -6.95
C TYR A 157 22.69 1.13 -8.35
N PHE A 158 22.10 0.56 -9.40
CA PHE A 158 22.24 1.13 -10.76
C PHE A 158 21.20 2.20 -11.10
N ARG A 159 20.03 2.23 -10.44
CA ARG A 159 18.98 3.23 -10.72
C ARG A 159 19.26 4.58 -10.06
N GLU A 160 19.90 4.61 -8.88
CA GLU A 160 20.36 5.87 -8.27
C GLU A 160 21.45 6.54 -9.12
N LYS A 161 22.40 5.77 -9.67
CA LYS A 161 23.46 6.29 -10.55
C LYS A 161 22.94 6.86 -11.88
N THR A 162 21.88 6.28 -12.45
CA THR A 162 21.27 6.79 -13.70
C THR A 162 20.43 8.05 -13.48
N ARG A 163 19.93 8.32 -12.26
CA ARG A 163 19.32 9.61 -11.90
C ARG A 163 20.38 10.68 -11.62
N ALA A 164 21.46 10.35 -10.92
CA ALA A 164 22.56 11.27 -10.64
C ALA A 164 23.34 11.73 -11.90
N HIS A 165 23.34 10.94 -12.97
CA HIS A 165 24.01 11.32 -14.22
C HIS A 165 23.20 12.25 -15.14
N ARG A 166 21.91 12.50 -14.85
CA ARG A 166 21.06 13.40 -15.66
C ARG A 166 21.00 14.85 -15.15
N SER A 167 21.75 15.19 -14.09
CA SER A 167 21.77 16.54 -13.51
C SER A 167 23.05 17.33 -13.78
N VAL A 168 23.88 16.93 -14.75
CA VAL A 168 24.99 17.78 -15.22
C VAL A 168 24.51 18.55 -16.46
N PRO A 169 24.30 19.88 -16.39
CA PRO A 169 23.99 20.65 -17.59
C PRO A 169 25.22 20.64 -18.53
N PRO A 170 25.03 20.65 -19.86
CA PRO A 170 26.15 20.78 -20.77
C PRO A 170 26.83 22.15 -20.54
N CYS A 171 28.12 22.15 -20.22
CA CYS A 171 28.92 23.37 -20.24
C CYS A 171 28.91 23.96 -21.65
N SER A 172 28.56 25.25 -21.73
CA SER A 172 28.84 26.17 -22.83
C SER A 172 30.33 26.42 -23.00
#